data_AF-X6LMA2-F1
#
_entry.id   AF-X6LMA2-F1
#
_cell.length_a   1.000
_cell.length_b   1.000
_cell.length_c   1.000
_cell.angle_alpha   90.00
_cell.angle_beta   90.00
_cell.angle_gamma   90.00
#
_symmetry.space_group_name_H-M   'P 1'
#
loop_
_entity.id
_entity.type
_entity.pdbx_description
1 polymer ?
#
loop_
_entity_poly.entity_id
_entity_poly.type
_entity_poly.pdbx_seq_one_letter_code
_entity_poly.pdbx_strand_id
1 'polypeptide(L)'
;KLKSAQELDSRIQSIEDEIKMKNTDFEKKQNNFDKEIQRIDEEISKLMGIKQNYQLLIKKSRKNKSPQKATDFLKQQGYVSIGQVEEQEKQVKAESETLKKKKELEKTHIEKLGKSLKEYQQIQKEFRQLQKKKKVILENVSEFLKNRDFLDSEISRLANNENELIERIGKYEREIDNIKGVGYIFHILNASRAEKVLHYLKKCKETTFSFTDIVTVNDQSERNQSGEKNQSTLRQNLATTLCLMERYLQCYGEFVQNQLRWLDYTEISSLNTDTNEFVEKVEVIVSRLYEINKLEKNHPVIFAFFPQDMMKQFHSKLENIWWNLSDDIMNLEKQSNLPALKSKLLVTKALSTLDEHTKSNCKFRDLFVKHQEALFNNVIDTGKVLKAMDEHRYIDVTSEMSKINQRKDGDAQVERVFEELKNSLSRSLRALAKTTMMKVLTLGDNEVDLKNVIDLEAQLQAIEDAKKYVLEYVGENTMKEIEKIESETKSSIERWLSN
;
A
#
# COMPACT_ATOMS: atom_id res chain seq x y z
N LYS A 1 36.04 -8.50 -23.23
CA LYS A 1 34.84 -8.95 -22.50
C LYS A 1 34.03 -9.80 -23.45
N LEU A 2 33.86 -11.09 -23.18
CA LEU A 2 33.03 -12.00 -23.97
C LEU A 2 31.57 -11.53 -23.90
N LYS A 3 30.88 -11.44 -25.04
CA LYS A 3 29.53 -10.91 -25.16
C LYS A 3 28.46 -12.00 -25.24
N SER A 4 28.82 -13.25 -25.54
CA SER A 4 27.86 -14.36 -25.64
C SER A 4 28.47 -15.73 -25.30
N ALA A 5 27.60 -16.71 -25.04
CA ALA A 5 27.99 -18.11 -24.82
C ALA A 5 28.68 -18.72 -26.07
N GLN A 6 28.21 -18.33 -27.27
CA GLN A 6 28.81 -18.76 -28.54
C GLN A 6 30.22 -18.21 -28.74
N GLU A 7 30.50 -17.01 -28.24
CA GLU A 7 31.84 -16.41 -28.29
C GLU A 7 32.80 -17.13 -27.33
N LEU A 8 32.31 -17.55 -26.15
CA LEU A 8 33.06 -18.37 -25.21
C LEU A 8 33.37 -19.76 -25.79
N ASP A 9 32.38 -20.42 -26.40
CA ASP A 9 32.55 -21.73 -27.02
C ASP A 9 33.53 -21.67 -28.21
N SER A 10 33.39 -20.65 -29.07
CA SER A 10 34.32 -20.39 -30.17
C SER A 10 35.75 -20.14 -29.68
N ARG A 11 35.90 -19.44 -28.54
CA ARG A 11 37.21 -19.14 -27.97
C ARG A 11 37.87 -20.37 -27.36
N ILE A 12 37.11 -21.22 -26.68
CA ILE A 12 37.59 -22.51 -26.16
C ILE A 12 38.06 -23.38 -27.32
N GLN A 13 37.23 -23.54 -28.35
CA GLN A 13 37.56 -24.35 -29.52
C GLN A 13 38.83 -23.84 -30.23
N SER A 14 38.94 -22.53 -30.42
CA SER A 14 40.12 -21.91 -31.03
C SER A 14 41.40 -22.17 -30.24
N ILE A 15 41.35 -22.15 -28.91
CA ILE A 15 42.52 -22.44 -28.05
C ILE A 15 42.84 -23.94 -28.09
N GLU A 16 41.83 -24.82 -28.11
CA GLU A 16 42.01 -26.27 -28.24
C GLU A 16 42.69 -26.64 -29.56
N ASP A 17 42.24 -26.04 -30.67
CA ASP A 17 42.83 -26.24 -31.99
C ASP A 17 44.26 -25.71 -32.06
N GLU A 18 44.52 -24.53 -31.45
CA GLU A 18 45.86 -23.95 -31.38
C GLU A 18 46.83 -24.82 -30.56
N ILE A 19 46.40 -25.32 -29.39
CA ILE A 19 47.19 -26.25 -28.57
C ILE A 19 47.47 -27.54 -29.34
N LYS A 20 46.47 -28.10 -30.03
CA LYS A 20 46.62 -29.34 -30.81
C LYS A 20 47.63 -29.18 -31.95
N MET A 21 47.54 -28.07 -32.68
CA MET A 21 48.48 -27.75 -33.75
C MET A 21 49.90 -27.55 -33.19
N LYS A 22 50.06 -26.76 -32.13
CA LYS A 22 51.36 -26.49 -31.49
C LYS A 22 51.99 -27.74 -30.89
N ASN A 23 51.22 -28.62 -30.26
CA ASN A 23 51.71 -29.91 -29.75
C ASN A 23 52.20 -30.80 -30.88
N THR A 24 51.43 -30.92 -31.97
CA THR A 24 51.82 -31.73 -33.13
C THR A 24 53.11 -31.22 -33.76
N ASP A 25 53.25 -29.90 -33.90
CA ASP A 25 54.46 -29.27 -34.42
C ASP A 25 55.66 -29.43 -33.47
N PHE A 26 55.42 -29.31 -32.17
CA PHE A 26 56.45 -29.49 -31.15
C PHE A 26 56.96 -30.94 -31.11
N GLU A 27 56.07 -31.94 -31.14
CA GLU A 27 56.43 -33.36 -31.19
C GLU A 27 57.26 -33.70 -32.45
N LYS A 28 56.87 -33.17 -33.62
CA LYS A 28 57.65 -33.34 -34.86
C LYS A 28 59.06 -32.74 -34.74
N LYS A 29 59.18 -31.58 -34.12
CA LYS A 29 60.46 -30.88 -33.93
C LYS A 29 61.29 -31.45 -32.77
N GLN A 30 60.66 -32.08 -31.78
CA GLN A 30 61.30 -32.57 -30.57
C GLN A 30 62.41 -33.55 -30.88
N ASN A 31 62.14 -34.52 -31.76
CA ASN A 31 63.15 -35.48 -32.21
C ASN A 31 64.34 -34.80 -32.91
N ASN A 32 64.12 -33.67 -33.59
CA ASN A 32 65.20 -32.91 -34.22
C ASN A 32 65.99 -32.11 -33.18
N PHE A 33 65.31 -31.44 -32.25
CA PHE A 33 65.97 -30.74 -31.14
C PHE A 33 66.82 -31.70 -30.30
N ASP A 34 66.30 -32.89 -29.98
CA ASP A 34 67.02 -33.86 -29.16
C ASP A 34 68.25 -34.41 -29.87
N LYS A 35 68.13 -34.72 -31.18
CA LYS A 35 69.28 -35.13 -32.01
C LYS A 35 70.33 -34.03 -32.16
N GLU A 36 69.91 -32.78 -32.32
CA GLU A 36 70.81 -31.64 -32.51
C GLU A 36 71.51 -31.26 -31.20
N ILE A 37 70.79 -31.25 -30.08
CA ILE A 37 71.38 -31.11 -28.73
C ILE A 37 72.38 -32.23 -28.47
N GLN A 38 72.05 -33.48 -28.79
CA GLN A 38 72.96 -34.61 -28.61
C GLN A 38 74.24 -34.44 -29.43
N ARG A 39 74.13 -34.06 -30.71
CA ARG A 39 75.30 -33.79 -31.56
C ARG A 39 76.18 -32.68 -31.01
N ILE A 40 75.56 -31.59 -30.56
CA ILE A 40 76.25 -30.45 -29.95
C ILE A 40 76.95 -30.88 -28.64
N ASP A 41 76.29 -31.66 -27.79
CA ASP A 41 76.85 -32.15 -26.53
C ASP A 41 78.01 -33.15 -26.78
N GLU A 42 77.94 -33.97 -27.83
CA GLU A 42 79.03 -34.83 -28.32
C GLU A 42 80.22 -33.99 -28.83
N GLU A 43 79.97 -32.90 -29.55
CA GLU A 43 81.00 -31.97 -30.03
C GLU A 43 81.69 -31.23 -28.86
N ILE A 44 80.92 -30.73 -27.89
CA ILE A 44 81.45 -30.15 -26.65
C ILE A 44 82.33 -31.17 -25.92
N SER A 45 81.89 -32.43 -25.84
CA SER A 45 82.65 -33.51 -25.20
C SER A 45 83.99 -33.78 -25.91
N LYS A 46 84.00 -33.78 -27.25
CA LYS A 46 85.22 -33.90 -28.05
C LYS A 46 86.17 -32.72 -27.81
N LEU A 47 85.68 -31.49 -27.84
CA LEU A 47 86.47 -30.28 -27.59
C LEU A 47 87.06 -30.27 -26.17
N MET A 48 86.27 -30.66 -25.16
CA MET A 48 86.75 -30.84 -23.79
C MET A 48 87.84 -31.91 -23.70
N GLY A 49 87.67 -33.04 -24.39
CA GLY A 49 88.68 -34.10 -24.46
C GLY A 49 90.00 -33.62 -25.10
N ILE A 50 89.92 -32.86 -26.20
CA ILE A 50 91.09 -32.23 -26.85
C ILE A 50 91.78 -31.27 -25.88
N LYS A 51 91.02 -30.41 -25.19
CA LYS A 51 91.54 -29.45 -24.21
C LYS A 51 92.23 -30.15 -23.03
N GLN A 52 91.61 -31.18 -22.45
CA GLN A 52 92.19 -31.96 -21.36
C GLN A 52 93.47 -32.68 -21.78
N ASN A 53 93.47 -33.34 -22.94
CA ASN A 53 94.65 -34.01 -23.48
C ASN A 53 95.79 -33.04 -23.78
N TYR A 54 95.48 -31.89 -24.37
CA TYR A 54 96.46 -30.82 -24.58
C TYR A 54 97.06 -30.31 -23.26
N GLN A 55 96.24 -30.08 -22.23
CA GLN A 55 96.70 -29.68 -20.90
C GLN A 55 97.60 -30.74 -20.26
N LEU A 56 97.28 -32.03 -20.40
CA LEU A 56 98.12 -33.14 -19.92
C LEU A 56 99.46 -33.19 -20.66
N LEU A 57 99.45 -33.00 -21.99
CA LEU A 57 100.66 -32.96 -22.81
C LEU A 57 101.55 -31.76 -22.48
N ILE A 58 100.97 -30.58 -22.22
CA ILE A 58 101.70 -29.40 -21.71
C ILE A 58 102.32 -29.67 -20.34
N LYS A 59 101.56 -30.27 -19.41
CA LYS A 59 102.08 -30.61 -18.07
C LYS A 59 103.25 -31.59 -18.15
N LYS A 60 103.20 -32.57 -19.06
CA LYS A 60 104.28 -33.52 -19.32
C LYS A 60 105.48 -32.89 -20.05
N SER A 61 105.26 -31.97 -20.99
CA SER A 61 106.33 -31.32 -21.74
C SER A 61 107.15 -30.33 -20.91
N ARG A 62 106.55 -29.69 -19.89
CA ARG A 62 107.28 -28.88 -18.89
C ARG A 62 108.36 -29.66 -18.14
N LYS A 63 108.22 -30.99 -18.00
CA LYS A 63 109.24 -31.85 -17.38
C LYS A 63 110.39 -32.23 -18.33
N ASN A 64 110.15 -32.26 -19.65
CA ASN A 64 111.08 -32.79 -20.65
C ASN A 64 111.52 -31.76 -21.73
N LYS A 65 111.32 -30.46 -21.51
CA LYS A 65 111.76 -29.32 -22.36
C LYS A 65 111.39 -29.40 -23.87
N SER A 66 110.31 -30.08 -24.27
CA SER A 66 109.84 -30.08 -25.67
C SER A 66 108.34 -29.82 -25.79
N PRO A 67 107.91 -28.55 -26.00
CA PRO A 67 106.50 -28.17 -26.18
C PRO A 67 105.88 -28.73 -27.47
N GLN A 68 106.71 -29.14 -28.43
CA GLN A 68 106.32 -29.50 -29.79
C GLN A 68 105.20 -30.56 -29.84
N LYS A 69 105.26 -31.57 -28.95
CA LYS A 69 104.27 -32.66 -28.91
C LYS A 69 102.84 -32.20 -28.62
N ALA A 70 102.65 -31.14 -27.83
CA ALA A 70 101.33 -30.60 -27.54
C ALA A 70 100.78 -29.81 -28.75
N THR A 71 101.65 -29.08 -29.43
CA THR A 71 101.33 -28.32 -30.64
C THR A 71 101.03 -29.24 -31.84
N ASP A 72 101.79 -30.32 -31.99
CA ASP A 72 101.57 -31.33 -33.04
C ASP A 72 100.25 -32.08 -32.82
N PHE A 73 99.89 -32.36 -31.56
CA PHE A 73 98.58 -32.94 -31.21
C PHE A 73 97.41 -32.04 -31.63
N LEU A 74 97.48 -30.72 -31.38
CA LEU A 74 96.44 -29.79 -31.84
C LEU A 74 96.33 -29.77 -33.37
N LYS A 75 97.47 -29.73 -34.08
CA LYS A 75 97.49 -29.78 -35.55
C LYS A 75 96.89 -31.07 -36.10
N GLN A 76 97.14 -32.21 -35.46
CA GLN A 76 96.52 -33.49 -35.81
C GLN A 76 95.00 -33.49 -35.62
N GLN A 77 94.50 -32.73 -34.63
CA GLN A 77 93.07 -32.53 -34.42
C GLN A 77 92.49 -31.39 -35.29
N GLY A 78 93.29 -30.78 -36.17
CA GLY A 78 92.86 -29.71 -37.09
C GLY A 78 92.93 -28.29 -36.51
N TYR A 79 93.54 -28.09 -35.34
CA TYR A 79 93.60 -26.80 -34.65
C TYR A 79 95.00 -26.18 -34.69
N VAL A 80 95.06 -24.87 -34.92
CA VAL A 80 96.32 -24.09 -34.97
C VAL A 80 96.74 -23.63 -33.57
N SER A 81 95.79 -23.42 -32.66
CA SER A 81 96.06 -23.05 -31.27
C SER A 81 94.97 -23.54 -30.31
N ILE A 82 95.30 -23.62 -29.01
CA ILE A 82 94.32 -23.97 -27.98
C ILE A 82 93.22 -22.90 -27.85
N GLY A 83 93.53 -21.63 -28.16
CA GLY A 83 92.55 -20.55 -28.16
C GLY A 83 91.44 -20.77 -29.19
N GLN A 84 91.72 -21.43 -30.31
CA GLN A 84 90.69 -21.80 -31.29
C GLN A 84 89.74 -22.88 -30.74
N VAL A 85 90.28 -23.86 -30.00
CA VAL A 85 89.46 -24.89 -29.33
C VAL A 85 88.59 -24.28 -28.25
N GLU A 86 89.12 -23.33 -27.47
CA GLU A 86 88.38 -22.64 -26.41
C GLU A 86 87.30 -21.70 -26.95
N GLU A 87 87.57 -21.00 -28.06
CA GLU A 87 86.58 -20.15 -28.72
C GLU A 87 85.47 -20.98 -29.37
N GLN A 88 85.81 -22.08 -30.06
CA GLN A 88 84.80 -23.01 -30.61
C GLN A 88 83.99 -23.67 -29.50
N GLU A 89 84.61 -24.10 -28.39
CA GLU A 89 83.90 -24.63 -27.22
C GLU A 89 82.88 -23.61 -26.67
N LYS A 90 83.25 -22.33 -26.61
CA LYS A 90 82.38 -21.25 -26.13
C LYS A 90 81.22 -20.99 -27.10
N GLN A 91 81.47 -20.98 -28.40
CA GLN A 91 80.44 -20.79 -29.44
C GLN A 91 79.44 -21.94 -29.43
N VAL A 92 79.92 -23.18 -29.45
CA VAL A 92 79.07 -24.39 -29.43
C VAL A 92 78.26 -24.49 -28.12
N LYS A 93 78.84 -24.07 -26.99
CA LYS A 93 78.09 -23.94 -25.71
C LYS A 93 76.97 -22.89 -25.79
N ALA A 94 77.25 -21.72 -26.38
CA ALA A 94 76.23 -20.69 -26.57
C ALA A 94 75.11 -21.14 -27.51
N GLU A 95 75.44 -21.91 -28.55
CA GLU A 95 74.47 -22.55 -29.45
C GLU A 95 73.60 -23.58 -28.71
N SER A 96 74.20 -24.45 -27.89
CA SER A 96 73.49 -25.42 -27.02
C SER A 96 72.49 -24.71 -26.11
N GLU A 97 72.92 -23.63 -25.44
CA GLU A 97 72.04 -22.84 -24.57
C GLU A 97 70.90 -22.18 -25.33
N THR A 98 71.17 -21.64 -26.52
CA THR A 98 70.16 -20.99 -27.36
C THR A 98 69.11 -21.99 -27.82
N LEU A 99 69.53 -23.19 -28.22
CA LEU A 99 68.64 -24.27 -28.66
C LEU A 99 67.79 -24.80 -27.49
N LYS A 100 68.40 -24.99 -26.31
CA LYS A 100 67.69 -25.36 -25.08
C LYS A 100 66.65 -24.30 -24.67
N LYS A 101 67.00 -23.02 -24.75
CA LYS A 101 66.06 -21.90 -24.50
C LYS A 101 64.91 -21.88 -25.49
N LYS A 102 65.15 -22.14 -26.78
CA LYS A 102 64.10 -22.19 -27.81
C LYS A 102 63.11 -23.33 -27.57
N LYS A 103 63.63 -24.52 -27.22
CA LYS A 103 62.80 -25.69 -26.84
C LYS A 103 61.92 -25.37 -25.61
N GLU A 104 62.49 -24.75 -24.59
CA GLU A 104 61.76 -24.39 -23.36
C GLU A 104 60.74 -23.26 -23.61
N LEU A 105 61.04 -22.31 -24.50
CA LEU A 105 60.11 -21.26 -24.90
C LEU A 105 58.85 -21.83 -25.60
N GLU A 106 59.03 -22.78 -26.52
CA GLU A 106 57.91 -23.43 -27.21
C GLU A 106 57.04 -24.23 -26.21
N LYS A 107 57.68 -24.95 -25.28
CA LYS A 107 56.99 -25.68 -24.21
C LYS A 107 56.22 -24.76 -23.27
N THR A 108 56.83 -23.69 -22.78
CA THR A 108 56.18 -22.72 -21.88
C THR A 108 55.03 -21.97 -22.55
N HIS A 109 55.07 -21.78 -23.87
CA HIS A 109 53.97 -21.19 -24.63
C HIS A 109 52.74 -22.12 -24.66
N ILE A 110 52.94 -23.42 -24.91
CA ILE A 110 51.88 -24.44 -24.84
C ILE A 110 51.29 -24.51 -23.42
N GLU A 111 52.13 -24.47 -22.38
CA GLU A 111 51.66 -24.47 -20.99
C GLU A 111 50.82 -23.22 -20.66
N LYS A 112 51.19 -22.05 -21.17
CA LYS A 112 50.40 -20.81 -21.00
C LYS A 112 49.02 -20.93 -21.66
N LEU A 113 48.96 -21.44 -22.89
CA LEU A 113 47.69 -21.69 -23.57
C LEU A 113 46.84 -22.70 -22.78
N GLY A 114 47.45 -23.75 -22.23
CA GLY A 114 46.78 -24.73 -21.37
C GLY A 114 46.19 -24.13 -20.09
N LYS A 115 46.85 -23.14 -19.47
CA LYS A 115 46.30 -22.38 -18.33
C LYS A 115 45.08 -21.55 -18.74
N SER A 116 45.18 -20.80 -19.84
CA SER A 116 44.07 -20.02 -20.35
C SER A 116 42.87 -20.88 -20.76
N LEU A 117 43.10 -22.07 -21.33
CA LEU A 117 42.04 -23.02 -21.64
C LEU A 117 41.27 -23.44 -20.38
N LYS A 118 41.99 -23.79 -19.30
CA LYS A 118 41.37 -24.16 -18.01
C LYS A 118 40.55 -23.01 -17.43
N GLU A 119 41.04 -21.78 -17.52
CA GLU A 119 40.30 -20.58 -17.09
C GLU A 119 38.98 -20.42 -17.87
N TYR A 120 39.02 -20.52 -19.20
CA TYR A 120 37.80 -20.39 -20.01
C TYR A 120 36.82 -21.55 -19.81
N GLN A 121 37.31 -22.78 -19.64
CA GLN A 121 36.47 -23.93 -19.30
C GLN A 121 35.79 -23.77 -17.92
N GLN A 122 36.50 -23.20 -16.94
CA GLN A 122 35.94 -22.89 -15.63
C GLN A 122 34.86 -21.80 -15.73
N ILE A 123 35.13 -20.73 -16.48
CA ILE A 123 34.13 -19.67 -16.78
C ILE A 123 32.90 -20.28 -17.45
N GLN A 124 33.07 -21.22 -18.39
CA GLN A 124 31.96 -21.90 -19.05
C GLN A 124 31.11 -22.73 -18.07
N LYS A 125 31.77 -23.43 -17.14
CA LYS A 125 31.10 -24.21 -16.10
C LYS A 125 30.28 -23.31 -15.17
N GLU A 126 30.86 -22.20 -14.71
CA GLU A 126 30.18 -21.21 -13.87
C GLU A 126 29.00 -20.55 -14.61
N PHE A 127 29.19 -20.20 -15.87
CA PHE A 127 28.13 -19.64 -16.72
C PHE A 127 26.94 -20.61 -16.87
N ARG A 128 27.20 -21.90 -17.12
CA ARG A 128 26.14 -22.93 -17.17
C ARG A 128 25.44 -23.12 -15.82
N GLN A 129 26.19 -23.08 -14.71
CA GLN A 129 25.59 -23.15 -13.37
C GLN A 129 24.70 -21.94 -13.09
N LEU A 130 25.13 -20.73 -13.45
CA LEU A 130 24.34 -19.51 -13.31
C LEU A 130 23.08 -19.56 -14.18
N GLN A 131 23.16 -20.07 -15.41
CA GLN A 131 21.97 -20.26 -16.25
C GLN A 131 20.98 -21.26 -15.65
N LYS A 132 21.47 -22.40 -15.12
CA LYS A 132 20.60 -23.37 -14.43
C LYS A 132 19.95 -22.77 -13.20
N LYS A 133 20.72 -22.06 -12.36
CA LYS A 133 20.17 -21.34 -11.19
C LYS A 133 19.13 -20.30 -11.61
N LYS A 134 19.42 -19.50 -12.65
CA LYS A 134 18.49 -18.50 -13.18
C LYS A 134 17.19 -19.16 -13.66
N LYS A 135 17.29 -20.30 -14.36
CA LYS A 135 16.11 -21.05 -14.83
C LYS A 135 15.27 -21.56 -13.66
N VAL A 136 15.88 -22.19 -12.66
CA VAL A 136 15.18 -22.66 -11.45
C VAL A 136 14.54 -21.50 -10.69
N ILE A 137 15.24 -20.37 -10.55
CA ILE A 137 14.69 -19.16 -9.91
C ILE A 137 13.49 -18.64 -10.70
N LEU A 138 13.60 -18.57 -12.03
CA LEU A 138 12.51 -18.08 -12.89
C LEU A 138 11.30 -19.03 -12.86
N GLU A 139 11.52 -20.34 -12.83
CA GLU A 139 10.46 -21.35 -12.68
C GLU A 139 9.76 -21.20 -11.33
N ASN A 140 10.51 -21.10 -10.23
CA ASN A 140 9.95 -20.90 -8.89
C ASN A 140 9.19 -19.57 -8.77
N VAL A 141 9.73 -18.49 -9.36
CA VAL A 141 9.07 -17.18 -9.37
C VAL A 141 7.81 -17.22 -10.24
N SER A 142 7.87 -17.88 -11.40
CA SER A 142 6.71 -18.05 -12.28
C SER A 142 5.60 -18.84 -11.58
N GLU A 143 5.92 -19.95 -10.93
CA GLU A 143 4.97 -20.74 -10.15
C GLU A 143 4.37 -19.93 -8.99
N PHE A 144 5.20 -19.18 -8.27
CA PHE A 144 4.74 -18.27 -7.22
C PHE A 144 3.77 -17.20 -7.74
N LEU A 145 4.06 -16.59 -8.89
CA LEU A 145 3.23 -15.56 -9.51
C LEU A 145 1.92 -16.13 -10.08
N LYS A 146 1.93 -17.33 -10.66
CA LYS A 146 0.72 -18.03 -11.11
C LYS A 146 -0.24 -18.33 -9.96
N ASN A 147 0.30 -18.71 -8.80
CA ASN A 147 -0.48 -18.89 -7.57
C ASN A 147 -1.08 -17.58 -7.02
N ARG A 148 -0.78 -16.44 -7.67
CA ARG A 148 -1.29 -15.08 -7.37
C ARG A 148 -2.01 -14.48 -8.58
N ASP A 149 -2.58 -15.33 -9.44
CA ASP A 149 -3.42 -14.97 -10.59
C ASP A 149 -2.70 -14.23 -11.74
N PHE A 150 -1.37 -14.25 -11.79
CA PHE A 150 -0.64 -13.75 -12.96
C PHE A 150 -0.72 -14.74 -14.13
N LEU A 151 -1.05 -14.23 -15.32
CA LEU A 151 -1.06 -15.03 -16.55
C LEU A 151 0.36 -15.31 -17.05
N ASP A 152 0.56 -16.46 -17.69
CA ASP A 152 1.84 -16.84 -18.33
C ASP A 152 2.35 -15.80 -19.34
N SER A 153 1.41 -15.20 -20.08
CA SER A 153 1.70 -14.13 -21.04
C SER A 153 2.16 -12.85 -20.35
N GLU A 154 1.61 -12.51 -19.19
CA GLU A 154 2.03 -11.34 -18.40
C GLU A 154 3.39 -11.56 -17.75
N ILE A 155 3.63 -12.73 -17.16
CA ILE A 155 4.93 -13.09 -16.57
C ILE A 155 6.02 -13.03 -17.65
N SER A 156 5.75 -13.57 -18.83
CA SER A 156 6.69 -13.54 -19.97
C SER A 156 6.93 -12.12 -20.48
N ARG A 157 5.89 -11.28 -20.51
CA ARG A 157 6.01 -9.87 -20.92
C ARG A 157 6.86 -9.07 -19.96
N LEU A 158 6.60 -9.19 -18.65
CA LEU A 158 7.33 -8.50 -17.58
C LEU A 158 8.78 -8.97 -17.45
N ALA A 159 9.05 -10.27 -17.65
CA ALA A 159 10.41 -10.81 -17.62
C ALA A 159 11.31 -10.25 -18.73
N ASN A 160 10.71 -9.76 -19.82
CA ASN A 160 11.43 -9.26 -20.99
C ASN A 160 11.37 -7.73 -21.15
N ASN A 161 10.61 -7.02 -20.30
CA ASN A 161 10.43 -5.58 -20.36
C ASN A 161 10.69 -4.94 -19.00
N GLU A 162 11.95 -4.56 -18.76
CA GLU A 162 12.41 -3.98 -17.49
C GLU A 162 11.64 -2.69 -17.13
N ASN A 163 11.37 -1.83 -18.12
CA ASN A 163 10.67 -0.57 -17.89
C ASN A 163 9.23 -0.80 -17.44
N GLU A 164 8.51 -1.72 -18.10
CA GLU A 164 7.14 -2.08 -17.71
C GLU A 164 7.11 -2.78 -16.35
N LEU A 165 8.11 -3.61 -16.04
CA LEU A 165 8.25 -4.22 -14.72
C LEU A 165 8.45 -3.17 -13.63
N ILE A 166 9.35 -2.20 -13.85
CA ILE A 166 9.59 -1.09 -12.90
C ILE A 166 8.32 -0.24 -12.72
N GLU A 167 7.62 0.08 -13.81
CA GLU A 167 6.37 0.84 -13.73
C GLU A 167 5.29 0.09 -12.94
N ARG A 168 5.17 -1.23 -13.16
CA ARG A 168 4.21 -2.07 -12.46
C ARG A 168 4.59 -2.29 -11.00
N ILE A 169 5.88 -2.41 -10.69
CA ILE A 169 6.40 -2.36 -9.30
C ILE A 169 6.02 -1.03 -8.67
N GLY A 170 6.31 0.11 -9.30
CA GLY A 170 5.96 1.43 -8.77
C GLY A 170 4.45 1.66 -8.63
N LYS A 171 3.62 1.03 -9.47
CA LYS A 171 2.17 1.02 -9.29
C LYS A 171 1.79 0.24 -8.03
N TYR A 172 2.31 -0.98 -7.85
CA TYR A 172 2.03 -1.77 -6.65
C TYR A 172 2.64 -1.17 -5.39
N GLU A 173 3.79 -0.52 -5.45
CA GLU A 173 4.39 0.23 -4.33
C GLU A 173 3.50 1.40 -3.93
N ARG A 174 2.97 2.16 -4.90
CA ARG A 174 1.98 3.22 -4.63
C ARG A 174 0.66 2.66 -4.10
N GLU A 175 0.18 1.54 -4.60
CA GLU A 175 -0.99 0.85 -4.04
C GLU A 175 -0.72 0.38 -2.61
N ILE A 176 0.46 -0.19 -2.33
CA ILE A 176 0.91 -0.59 -1.00
C ILE A 176 1.04 0.63 -0.08
N ASP A 177 1.57 1.76 -0.57
CA ASP A 177 1.72 2.98 0.22
C ASP A 177 0.36 3.67 0.46
N ASN A 178 -0.56 3.60 -0.49
CA ASN A 178 -1.97 3.98 -0.29
C ASN A 178 -2.64 3.09 0.76
N ILE A 179 -2.29 1.79 0.81
CA ILE A 179 -2.75 0.85 1.85
C ILE A 179 -2.01 1.08 3.20
N LYS A 180 -0.82 1.69 3.22
CA LYS A 180 -0.14 2.08 4.47
C LYS A 180 -0.74 3.34 5.09
N GLY A 181 -1.35 4.22 4.28
CA GLY A 181 -2.08 5.41 4.74
C GLY A 181 -3.49 5.13 5.25
N VAL A 182 -4.10 4.01 4.83
CA VAL A 182 -5.41 3.54 5.30
C VAL A 182 -5.18 2.30 6.14
N GLY A 183 -5.26 2.44 7.47
CA GLY A 183 -4.96 1.38 8.43
C GLY A 183 -5.41 -0.01 7.96
N TYR A 184 -4.44 -0.93 7.88
CA TYR A 184 -4.60 -2.35 7.57
C TYR A 184 -6.03 -2.85 7.78
N ILE A 185 -6.72 -3.23 6.70
CA ILE A 185 -7.95 -4.03 6.82
C ILE A 185 -7.51 -5.42 7.25
N PHE A 186 -7.31 -5.61 8.55
CA PHE A 186 -7.24 -6.96 9.10
C PHE A 186 -8.63 -7.57 8.94
N HIS A 187 -8.75 -8.54 8.02
CA HIS A 187 -9.86 -9.48 8.06
C HIS A 187 -9.90 -10.17 9.44
N ILE A 188 -11.11 -10.60 9.84
CA ILE A 188 -11.38 -11.30 11.11
C ILE A 188 -10.31 -12.37 11.38
N LEU A 189 -9.73 -12.35 12.59
CA LEU A 189 -8.69 -13.29 12.99
C LEU A 189 -9.24 -14.72 12.95
N ASN A 190 -8.58 -15.62 12.21
CA ASN A 190 -8.86 -17.04 12.30
C ASN A 190 -8.25 -17.60 13.59
N ALA A 191 -8.98 -17.42 14.69
CA ALA A 191 -8.54 -17.74 16.04
C ALA A 191 -8.14 -19.21 16.20
N SER A 192 -8.92 -20.14 15.67
CA SER A 192 -8.62 -21.58 15.75
C SER A 192 -7.29 -21.94 15.06
N ARG A 193 -7.04 -21.38 13.88
CA ARG A 193 -5.76 -21.60 13.18
C ARG A 193 -4.60 -20.94 13.94
N ALA A 194 -4.77 -19.70 14.38
CA ALA A 194 -3.77 -18.97 15.12
C ALA A 194 -3.38 -19.69 16.42
N GLU A 195 -4.36 -20.19 17.17
CA GLU A 195 -4.13 -20.93 18.41
C GLU A 195 -3.41 -22.25 18.17
N LYS A 196 -3.78 -23.01 17.13
CA LYS A 196 -3.08 -24.24 16.75
C LYS A 196 -1.61 -23.98 16.40
N VAL A 197 -1.33 -22.95 15.62
CA VAL A 197 0.04 -22.55 15.24
C VAL A 197 0.83 -22.12 16.47
N LEU A 198 0.23 -21.28 17.32
CA LEU A 198 0.87 -20.81 18.55
C LEU A 198 1.20 -21.97 19.48
N HIS A 199 0.26 -22.90 19.68
CA HIS A 199 0.46 -24.08 20.51
C HIS A 199 1.58 -24.97 19.96
N TYR A 200 1.59 -25.22 18.65
CA TYR A 200 2.66 -25.98 18.00
C TYR A 200 4.03 -25.32 18.19
N LEU A 201 4.14 -24.00 17.98
CA LEU A 201 5.39 -23.27 18.14
C LEU A 201 5.89 -23.28 19.60
N LYS A 202 4.99 -23.13 20.58
CA LYS A 202 5.32 -23.23 22.00
C LYS A 202 5.83 -24.64 22.34
N LYS A 203 5.14 -25.69 21.88
CA LYS A 203 5.55 -27.08 22.09
C LYS A 203 6.92 -27.39 21.46
N CYS A 204 7.17 -26.89 20.25
CA CYS A 204 8.47 -27.00 19.58
C CYS A 204 9.59 -26.26 20.34
N LYS A 205 9.29 -25.15 21.00
CA LYS A 205 10.25 -24.43 21.85
C LYS A 205 10.57 -25.17 23.15
N GLU A 206 9.58 -25.82 23.76
CA GLU A 206 9.72 -26.59 24.99
C GLU A 206 10.47 -27.92 24.77
N THR A 207 10.32 -28.51 23.59
CA THR A 207 11.00 -29.76 23.24
C THR A 207 12.50 -29.49 23.09
N THR A 208 13.30 -30.04 24.01
CA THR A 208 14.76 -29.93 23.95
C THR A 208 15.27 -30.79 22.81
N PHE A 209 15.51 -30.18 21.65
CA PHE A 209 16.16 -30.89 20.55
C PHE A 209 17.63 -31.15 20.94
N SER A 210 17.96 -32.40 21.26
CA SER A 210 19.33 -32.88 21.38
C SER A 210 19.93 -32.99 19.97
N PHE A 211 20.29 -31.86 19.36
CA PHE A 211 21.11 -31.87 18.15
C PHE A 211 22.58 -31.99 18.53
N THR A 212 22.98 -33.18 18.96
CA THR A 212 24.39 -33.55 19.10
C THR A 212 24.91 -34.42 17.95
N ASP A 213 24.05 -34.92 17.05
CA ASP A 213 24.46 -35.99 16.12
C ASP A 213 24.48 -35.64 14.61
N ILE A 214 24.52 -34.37 14.20
CA ILE A 214 24.62 -34.05 12.75
C ILE A 214 25.66 -32.95 12.44
N VAL A 215 26.79 -32.93 13.14
CA VAL A 215 27.93 -32.06 12.75
C VAL A 215 29.23 -32.84 12.49
N THR A 216 29.27 -34.16 12.67
CA THR A 216 30.47 -34.97 12.43
C THR A 216 30.40 -35.79 11.15
N VAL A 217 30.06 -35.19 10.00
CA VAL A 217 30.50 -35.75 8.71
C VAL A 217 30.89 -34.61 7.77
N ASN A 218 32.18 -34.57 7.45
CA ASN A 218 32.87 -33.76 6.44
C ASN A 218 33.32 -32.35 6.85
N ASP A 219 34.24 -32.33 7.82
CA ASP A 219 35.26 -31.30 7.89
C ASP A 219 36.55 -31.85 7.26
N GLN A 220 36.74 -31.63 5.96
CA GLN A 220 38.03 -31.64 5.26
C GLN A 220 37.88 -31.15 3.80
N SER A 221 37.72 -29.84 3.60
CA SER A 221 38.38 -29.12 2.49
C SER A 221 38.15 -27.61 2.59
N GLU A 222 39.18 -26.93 3.08
CA GLU A 222 39.75 -25.67 2.58
C GLU A 222 38.84 -24.45 2.28
N ARG A 223 39.00 -23.46 3.16
CA ARG A 223 39.26 -22.03 2.87
C ARG A 223 38.56 -21.43 1.64
N ASN A 224 37.54 -20.60 1.92
CA ASN A 224 37.55 -19.19 1.51
C ASN A 224 36.62 -18.37 2.42
N GLN A 225 37.23 -17.44 3.15
CA GLN A 225 36.55 -16.40 3.91
C GLN A 225 35.94 -15.38 2.93
N SER A 226 34.62 -15.33 2.84
CA SER A 226 33.85 -14.08 2.76
C SER A 226 32.35 -14.37 2.77
N GLY A 227 31.66 -13.80 3.75
CA GLY A 227 30.20 -13.88 3.89
C GLY A 227 29.75 -14.89 4.94
N GLU A 228 29.96 -14.58 6.22
CA GLU A 228 29.16 -15.16 7.31
C GLU A 228 27.69 -14.78 7.11
N LYS A 229 26.98 -15.56 6.29
CA LYS A 229 25.54 -15.71 6.43
C LYS A 229 25.34 -16.55 7.67
N ASN A 230 24.95 -15.90 8.76
CA ASN A 230 24.41 -16.51 9.96
C ASN A 230 23.35 -17.56 9.56
N GLN A 231 23.75 -18.84 9.46
CA GLN A 231 22.80 -19.93 9.41
C GLN A 231 22.17 -20.00 10.81
N SER A 232 21.04 -19.32 10.97
CA SER A 232 20.25 -19.43 12.18
C SER A 232 19.89 -20.90 12.38
N THR A 233 20.21 -21.43 13.57
CA THR A 233 19.85 -22.80 13.93
C THR A 233 18.33 -22.97 13.81
N LEU A 234 17.84 -24.18 13.55
CA LEU A 234 16.39 -24.47 13.54
C LEU A 234 15.70 -23.93 14.82
N ARG A 235 16.40 -24.01 15.96
CA ARG A 235 15.96 -23.46 17.25
C ARG A 235 15.81 -21.93 17.22
N GLN A 236 16.77 -21.20 16.63
CA GLN A 236 16.66 -19.76 16.44
C GLN A 236 15.51 -19.40 15.49
N ASN A 237 15.33 -20.15 14.40
CA ASN A 237 14.21 -19.93 13.49
C ASN A 237 12.85 -20.12 14.17
N LEU A 238 12.68 -21.20 14.95
CA LEU A 238 11.47 -21.45 15.75
C LEU A 238 11.21 -20.33 16.76
N ALA A 239 12.24 -19.87 17.48
CA ALA A 239 12.11 -18.78 18.44
C ALA A 239 11.71 -17.47 17.76
N THR A 240 12.31 -17.14 16.61
CA THR A 240 11.97 -15.97 15.81
C THR A 240 10.54 -16.06 15.29
N THR A 241 10.12 -17.21 14.77
CA THR A 241 8.73 -17.41 14.29
C THR A 241 7.71 -17.29 15.42
N LEU A 242 8.00 -17.83 16.61
CA LEU A 242 7.13 -17.65 17.77
C LEU A 242 7.00 -16.18 18.15
N CYS A 243 8.12 -15.45 18.22
CA CYS A 243 8.12 -14.02 18.52
C CYS A 243 7.30 -13.22 17.49
N LEU A 244 7.44 -13.53 16.20
CA LEU A 244 6.64 -12.90 15.14
C LEU A 244 5.15 -13.20 15.29
N MET A 245 4.78 -14.43 15.66
CA MET A 245 3.38 -14.81 15.90
C MET A 245 2.79 -14.07 17.09
N GLU A 246 3.52 -14.00 18.21
CA GLU A 246 3.10 -13.26 19.40
C GLU A 246 2.95 -11.77 19.09
N ARG A 247 3.91 -11.18 18.34
CA ARG A 247 3.84 -9.79 17.91
C ARG A 247 2.66 -9.52 16.98
N TYR A 248 2.37 -10.44 16.06
CA TYR A 248 1.20 -10.34 15.19
C TYR A 248 -0.11 -10.30 15.99
N LEU A 249 -0.26 -11.17 16.99
CA LEU A 249 -1.46 -11.20 17.84
C LEU A 249 -1.61 -9.91 18.65
N GLN A 250 -0.51 -9.35 19.17
CA GLN A 250 -0.52 -8.05 19.85
C GLN A 250 -0.95 -6.93 18.91
N CYS A 251 -0.36 -6.84 17.71
CA CYS A 251 -0.71 -5.81 16.73
C CYS A 251 -2.17 -5.93 16.27
N TYR A 252 -2.70 -7.16 16.15
CA TYR A 252 -4.12 -7.37 15.87
C TYR A 252 -5.00 -6.85 17.02
N GLY A 253 -4.62 -7.13 18.27
CA GLY A 253 -5.31 -6.62 19.45
C GLY A 253 -5.31 -5.08 19.51
N GLU A 254 -4.17 -4.44 19.25
CA GLU A 254 -4.04 -2.97 19.15
C GLU A 254 -4.91 -2.41 18.01
N PHE A 255 -4.95 -3.08 16.86
CA PHE A 255 -5.81 -2.68 15.75
C PHE A 255 -7.30 -2.70 16.14
N VAL A 256 -7.77 -3.80 16.76
CA VAL A 256 -9.15 -3.91 17.24
C VAL A 256 -9.46 -2.82 18.29
N GLN A 257 -8.54 -2.57 19.22
CA GLN A 257 -8.67 -1.48 20.19
C GLN A 257 -8.85 -0.11 19.50
N ASN A 258 -8.07 0.16 18.46
CA ASN A 258 -8.14 1.40 17.73
C ASN A 258 -9.49 1.55 17.01
N GLN A 259 -10.05 0.47 16.45
CA GLN A 259 -11.41 0.51 15.87
C GLN A 259 -12.48 0.81 16.94
N LEU A 260 -12.39 0.21 18.12
CA LEU A 260 -13.31 0.54 19.23
C LEU A 260 -13.14 2.00 19.69
N ARG A 261 -11.95 2.58 19.53
CA ARG A 261 -11.68 3.99 19.83
C ARG A 261 -12.20 4.96 18.77
N TRP A 262 -12.69 4.51 17.61
CA TRP A 262 -13.21 5.41 16.57
C TRP A 262 -14.46 6.19 16.97
N LEU A 263 -15.24 5.73 17.96
CA LEU A 263 -16.40 6.50 18.44
C LEU A 263 -15.95 7.77 19.15
N ASP A 264 -15.75 8.86 18.44
CA ASP A 264 -15.39 10.14 19.03
C ASP A 264 -16.60 11.06 19.17
N TYR A 265 -16.78 11.61 20.37
CA TYR A 265 -17.88 12.53 20.64
C TYR A 265 -17.77 13.82 19.85
N THR A 266 -16.55 14.30 19.59
CA THR A 266 -16.32 15.50 18.79
C THR A 266 -16.84 15.33 17.35
N GLU A 267 -16.62 14.16 16.74
CA GLU A 267 -17.19 13.81 15.44
C GLU A 267 -18.72 13.69 15.52
N ILE A 268 -19.25 12.98 16.53
CA ILE A 268 -20.69 12.84 16.79
C ILE A 268 -21.36 14.21 16.97
N SER A 269 -20.66 15.16 17.59
CA SER A 269 -21.20 16.49 17.86
C SER A 269 -21.32 17.35 16.61
N SER A 270 -20.39 17.16 15.67
CA SER A 270 -20.32 17.89 14.40
C SER A 270 -21.18 17.29 13.26
N LEU A 271 -21.87 16.17 13.52
CA LEU A 271 -22.56 15.41 12.48
C LEU A 271 -23.78 16.19 11.96
N ASN A 272 -23.58 16.94 10.88
CA ASN A 272 -24.61 17.84 10.36
C ASN A 272 -25.60 17.17 9.40
N THR A 273 -25.27 16.05 8.73
CA THR A 273 -26.25 15.41 7.81
C THR A 273 -25.90 14.02 7.27
N ASP A 274 -24.63 13.58 7.20
CA ASP A 274 -24.30 12.23 6.70
C ASP A 274 -24.38 11.16 7.80
N THR A 275 -25.59 10.66 8.02
CA THR A 275 -25.89 9.65 9.04
C THR A 275 -25.55 8.23 8.60
N ASN A 276 -25.34 7.98 7.30
CA ASN A 276 -25.07 6.64 6.78
C ASN A 276 -23.64 6.20 7.11
N GLU A 277 -22.65 7.07 6.91
CA GLU A 277 -21.25 6.77 7.26
C GLU A 277 -21.12 6.45 8.77
N PHE A 278 -21.86 7.18 9.61
CA PHE A 278 -21.86 6.92 11.05
C PHE A 278 -22.49 5.59 11.41
N VAL A 279 -23.61 5.22 10.77
CA VAL A 279 -24.25 3.90 10.98
C VAL A 279 -23.30 2.77 10.60
N GLU A 280 -22.62 2.87 9.45
CA GLU A 280 -21.63 1.87 9.01
C GLU A 280 -20.48 1.73 10.03
N LYS A 281 -19.98 2.85 10.58
CA LYS A 281 -18.95 2.82 11.65
C LYS A 281 -19.45 2.08 12.89
N VAL A 282 -20.71 2.31 13.30
CA VAL A 282 -21.32 1.61 14.44
C VAL A 282 -21.45 0.10 14.16
N GLU A 283 -21.86 -0.29 12.95
CA GLU A 283 -21.96 -1.70 12.55
C GLU A 283 -20.61 -2.43 12.56
N VAL A 284 -19.54 -1.74 12.12
CA VAL A 284 -18.16 -2.26 12.22
C VAL A 284 -17.79 -2.52 13.68
N ILE A 285 -18.11 -1.59 14.58
CA ILE A 285 -17.84 -1.73 16.02
C ILE A 285 -18.62 -2.89 16.62
N VAL A 286 -19.92 -3.01 16.32
CA VAL A 286 -20.75 -4.15 16.75
C VAL A 286 -20.12 -5.48 16.30
N SER A 287 -19.68 -5.56 15.04
CA SER A 287 -19.04 -6.75 14.49
C SER A 287 -17.75 -7.11 15.24
N ARG A 288 -16.94 -6.11 15.62
CA ARG A 288 -15.71 -6.32 16.40
C ARG A 288 -16.00 -6.72 17.85
N LEU A 289 -17.02 -6.16 18.48
CA LEU A 289 -17.42 -6.56 19.83
C LEU A 289 -17.89 -8.02 19.86
N TYR A 290 -18.64 -8.45 18.84
CA TYR A 290 -19.02 -9.85 18.70
C TYR A 290 -17.80 -10.77 18.54
N GLU A 291 -16.83 -10.35 17.72
CA GLU A 291 -15.56 -11.08 17.56
C GLU A 291 -14.80 -11.20 18.88
N ILE A 292 -14.66 -10.09 19.63
CA ILE A 292 -13.97 -10.06 20.93
C ILE A 292 -14.66 -10.99 21.93
N ASN A 293 -15.98 -10.90 22.09
CA ASN A 293 -16.74 -11.78 22.97
C ASN A 293 -16.55 -13.26 22.61
N LYS A 294 -16.51 -13.56 21.30
CA LYS A 294 -16.27 -14.92 20.81
C LYS A 294 -14.84 -15.39 21.09
N LEU A 295 -13.85 -14.51 20.96
CA LEU A 295 -12.44 -14.78 21.25
C LEU A 295 -12.21 -15.02 22.75
N GLU A 296 -12.73 -14.15 23.60
CA GLU A 296 -12.63 -14.26 25.06
C GLU A 296 -13.21 -15.59 25.55
N LYS A 297 -14.37 -15.99 25.03
CA LYS A 297 -15.06 -17.22 25.45
C LYS A 297 -14.41 -18.50 24.90
N ASN A 298 -14.02 -18.52 23.62
CA ASN A 298 -13.64 -19.77 22.94
C ASN A 298 -12.13 -19.93 22.74
N HIS A 299 -11.36 -18.84 22.77
CA HIS A 299 -9.93 -18.83 22.48
C HIS A 299 -9.17 -17.94 23.49
N PRO A 300 -9.25 -18.22 24.80
CA PRO A 300 -8.68 -17.36 25.84
C PRO A 300 -7.16 -17.18 25.73
N VAL A 301 -6.45 -18.18 25.18
CA VAL A 301 -5.00 -18.11 24.93
C VAL A 301 -4.65 -17.03 23.90
N ILE A 302 -5.51 -16.83 22.90
CA ILE A 302 -5.36 -15.76 21.90
C ILE A 302 -5.80 -14.42 22.48
N PHE A 303 -6.91 -14.40 23.23
CA PHE A 303 -7.41 -13.19 23.85
C PHE A 303 -6.42 -12.58 24.87
N ALA A 304 -5.58 -13.39 25.51
CA ALA A 304 -4.52 -12.92 26.39
C ALA A 304 -3.51 -11.95 25.74
N PHE A 305 -3.41 -11.91 24.41
CA PHE A 305 -2.57 -10.96 23.68
C PHE A 305 -3.25 -9.60 23.43
N PHE A 306 -4.54 -9.47 23.75
CA PHE A 306 -5.27 -8.23 23.63
C PHE A 306 -5.04 -7.34 24.86
N PRO A 307 -5.11 -6.00 24.71
CA PRO A 307 -5.11 -5.06 25.81
C PRO A 307 -6.22 -5.39 26.83
N GLN A 308 -5.82 -5.70 28.07
CA GLN A 308 -6.73 -6.23 29.10
C GLN A 308 -7.78 -5.22 29.56
N ASP A 309 -7.52 -3.93 29.40
CA ASP A 309 -8.43 -2.84 29.78
C ASP A 309 -9.27 -2.32 28.61
N MET A 310 -9.13 -2.90 27.41
CA MET A 310 -9.83 -2.45 26.19
C MET A 310 -11.35 -2.33 26.39
N MET A 311 -11.98 -3.40 26.87
CA MET A 311 -13.43 -3.43 27.07
C MET A 311 -13.87 -2.44 28.15
N LYS A 312 -13.08 -2.30 29.22
CA LYS A 312 -13.35 -1.31 30.28
C LYS A 312 -13.27 0.12 29.74
N GLN A 313 -12.22 0.45 28.98
CA GLN A 313 -12.08 1.74 28.32
C GLN A 313 -13.25 2.02 27.37
N PHE A 314 -13.67 1.01 26.60
CA PHE A 314 -14.79 1.12 25.68
C PHE A 314 -16.11 1.39 26.41
N HIS A 315 -16.43 0.66 27.48
CA HIS A 315 -17.62 0.91 28.29
C HIS A 315 -17.63 2.32 28.89
N SER A 316 -16.51 2.76 29.47
CA SER A 316 -16.40 4.14 29.97
C SER A 316 -16.57 5.19 28.88
N LYS A 317 -16.14 4.88 27.65
CA LYS A 317 -16.33 5.78 26.50
C LYS A 317 -17.80 5.89 26.11
N LEU A 318 -18.52 4.77 26.04
CA LEU A 318 -19.96 4.77 25.75
C LEU A 318 -20.75 5.55 26.82
N GLU A 319 -20.39 5.40 28.09
CA GLU A 319 -21.01 6.17 29.18
C GLU A 319 -20.81 7.68 28.99
N ASN A 320 -19.60 8.13 28.66
CA ASN A 320 -19.34 9.54 28.41
C ASN A 320 -20.12 10.08 27.20
N ILE A 321 -20.18 9.30 26.11
CA ILE A 321 -20.97 9.67 24.92
C ILE A 321 -22.44 9.82 25.30
N TRP A 322 -22.97 8.89 26.10
CA TRP A 322 -24.35 8.93 26.57
C TRP A 322 -24.64 10.19 27.38
N TRP A 323 -23.79 10.55 28.36
CA TRP A 323 -23.98 11.75 29.17
C TRP A 323 -23.97 13.02 28.32
N ASN A 324 -23.00 13.14 27.43
CA ASN A 324 -22.90 14.32 26.57
C ASN A 324 -24.09 14.43 25.60
N LEU A 325 -24.54 13.31 25.01
CA LEU A 325 -25.72 13.29 24.14
C LEU A 325 -27.00 13.66 24.90
N SER A 326 -27.14 13.17 26.14
CA SER A 326 -28.30 13.50 26.99
C SER A 326 -28.37 15.00 27.26
N ASP A 327 -27.26 15.63 27.61
CA ASP A 327 -27.20 17.07 27.87
C ASP A 327 -27.47 17.88 26.59
N ASP A 328 -26.87 17.50 25.46
CA ASP A 328 -27.09 18.14 24.16
C ASP A 328 -28.57 18.06 23.75
N ILE A 329 -29.18 16.88 23.81
CA ILE A 329 -30.59 16.68 23.45
C ILE A 329 -31.50 17.53 24.34
N MET A 330 -31.26 17.54 25.66
CA MET A 330 -32.05 18.35 26.59
C MET A 330 -31.92 19.85 26.29
N ASN A 331 -30.73 20.32 25.89
CA ASN A 331 -30.52 21.72 25.52
C ASN A 331 -31.19 22.07 24.20
N LEU A 332 -31.12 21.19 23.19
CA LEU A 332 -31.76 21.39 21.89
C LEU A 332 -33.28 21.42 21.99
N GLU A 333 -33.87 20.59 22.86
CA GLU A 333 -35.29 20.63 23.18
C GLU A 333 -35.70 21.97 23.80
N LYS A 334 -34.95 22.45 24.80
CA LYS A 334 -35.20 23.77 25.42
C LYS A 334 -35.10 24.91 24.42
N GLN A 335 -34.17 24.82 23.48
CA GLN A 335 -33.96 25.81 22.42
C GLN A 335 -34.94 25.67 21.25
N SER A 336 -35.80 24.65 21.24
CA SER A 336 -36.70 24.32 20.12
C SER A 336 -35.96 24.15 18.77
N ASN A 337 -34.70 23.69 18.79
CA ASN A 337 -33.90 23.47 17.59
C ASN A 337 -34.15 22.05 17.05
N LEU A 338 -35.29 21.89 16.37
CA LEU A 338 -35.79 20.61 15.85
C LEU A 338 -34.85 19.93 14.83
N PRO A 339 -34.23 20.64 13.86
CA PRO A 339 -33.31 19.98 12.92
C PRO A 339 -32.12 19.33 13.62
N ALA A 340 -31.46 20.05 14.53
CA ALA A 340 -30.32 19.51 15.28
C ALA A 340 -30.75 18.38 16.23
N LEU A 341 -31.92 18.51 16.87
CA LEU A 341 -32.50 17.46 17.72
C LEU A 341 -32.74 16.17 16.92
N LYS A 342 -33.30 16.28 15.71
CA LYS A 342 -33.55 15.13 14.83
C LYS A 342 -32.25 14.42 14.46
N SER A 343 -31.19 15.15 14.11
CA SER A 343 -29.87 14.57 13.82
C SER A 343 -29.28 13.84 15.03
N LYS A 344 -29.33 14.45 16.22
CA LYS A 344 -28.83 13.82 17.47
C LYS A 344 -29.64 12.58 17.86
N LEU A 345 -30.94 12.57 17.62
CA LEU A 345 -31.79 11.39 17.85
C LEU A 345 -31.48 10.25 16.87
N LEU A 346 -31.13 10.55 15.61
CA LEU A 346 -30.68 9.51 14.66
C LEU A 346 -29.37 8.86 15.09
N VAL A 347 -28.39 9.66 15.52
CA VAL A 347 -27.13 9.15 16.11
C VAL A 347 -27.44 8.27 17.33
N THR A 348 -28.29 8.76 18.23
CA THR A 348 -28.68 8.02 19.44
C THR A 348 -29.36 6.69 19.09
N LYS A 349 -30.19 6.68 18.06
CA LYS A 349 -30.81 5.45 17.54
C LYS A 349 -29.76 4.48 16.99
N ALA A 350 -28.78 4.93 16.23
CA ALA A 350 -27.71 4.07 15.72
C ALA A 350 -26.90 3.44 16.88
N LEU A 351 -26.54 4.26 17.88
CA LEU A 351 -25.80 3.84 19.07
C LEU A 351 -26.59 2.85 19.95
N SER A 352 -27.93 2.77 19.85
CA SER A 352 -28.72 1.78 20.59
C SER A 352 -28.38 0.33 20.26
N THR A 353 -27.73 0.06 19.12
CA THR A 353 -27.18 -1.26 18.79
C THR A 353 -26.05 -1.69 19.74
N LEU A 354 -25.41 -0.74 20.41
CA LEU A 354 -24.35 -0.97 21.40
C LEU A 354 -24.89 -1.10 22.83
N ASP A 355 -26.21 -1.10 23.03
CA ASP A 355 -26.80 -1.11 24.36
C ASP A 355 -26.45 -2.39 25.14
N GLU A 356 -26.16 -3.52 24.51
CA GLU A 356 -25.69 -4.71 25.25
C GLU A 356 -24.36 -4.47 26.01
N HIS A 357 -23.58 -3.46 25.58
CA HIS A 357 -22.29 -3.08 26.13
C HIS A 357 -22.34 -1.84 27.03
N THR A 358 -23.54 -1.32 27.34
CA THR A 358 -23.73 -0.18 28.25
C THR A 358 -24.30 -0.63 29.60
N LYS A 359 -24.11 0.19 30.63
CA LYS A 359 -24.83 0.01 31.90
C LYS A 359 -26.33 0.19 31.72
N SER A 360 -27.12 -0.41 32.62
CA SER A 360 -28.59 -0.33 32.60
C SER A 360 -29.13 1.10 32.63
N ASN A 361 -28.41 2.05 33.22
CA ASN A 361 -28.80 3.45 33.32
C ASN A 361 -28.27 4.34 32.17
N CYS A 362 -27.53 3.78 31.22
CA CYS A 362 -26.95 4.50 30.09
C CYS A 362 -27.35 3.87 28.74
N LYS A 363 -28.60 3.42 28.62
CA LYS A 363 -29.14 2.87 27.37
C LYS A 363 -29.45 4.01 26.40
N PHE A 364 -28.87 3.96 25.21
CA PHE A 364 -29.17 4.92 24.16
C PHE A 364 -30.61 4.74 23.65
N ARG A 365 -31.15 3.51 23.67
CA ARG A 365 -32.55 3.26 23.33
C ARG A 365 -33.50 4.07 24.20
N ASP A 366 -33.26 4.11 25.51
CA ASP A 366 -34.12 4.83 26.46
C ASP A 366 -34.04 6.34 26.22
N LEU A 367 -32.83 6.85 25.96
CA LEU A 367 -32.62 8.25 25.61
C LEU A 367 -33.35 8.62 24.32
N PHE A 368 -33.26 7.77 23.29
CA PHE A 368 -33.97 7.97 22.03
C PHE A 368 -35.49 7.99 22.24
N VAL A 369 -36.07 6.99 22.90
CA VAL A 369 -37.52 6.88 23.09
C VAL A 369 -38.07 8.07 23.88
N LYS A 370 -37.39 8.45 24.97
CA LYS A 370 -37.79 9.57 25.84
C LYS A 370 -37.94 10.90 25.09
N HIS A 371 -37.03 11.17 24.14
CA HIS A 371 -36.92 12.45 23.46
C HIS A 371 -37.50 12.42 22.03
N GLN A 372 -37.83 11.23 21.50
CA GLN A 372 -38.52 11.08 20.22
C GLN A 372 -39.94 11.63 20.26
N GLU A 373 -40.63 11.54 21.41
CA GLU A 373 -41.97 12.10 21.59
C GLU A 373 -41.99 13.62 21.38
N ALA A 374 -40.90 14.34 21.69
CA ALA A 374 -40.78 15.77 21.43
C ALA A 374 -40.84 16.10 19.92
N LEU A 375 -40.42 15.18 19.04
CA LEU A 375 -40.58 15.34 17.59
C LEU A 375 -42.02 15.07 17.14
N PHE A 376 -42.69 14.07 17.72
CA PHE A 376 -44.06 13.72 17.33
C PHE A 376 -45.12 14.66 17.89
N ASN A 377 -44.89 15.22 19.07
CA ASN A 377 -45.79 16.16 19.73
C ASN A 377 -45.60 17.61 19.26
N ASN A 378 -44.79 17.86 18.22
CA ASN A 378 -44.72 19.16 17.55
C ASN A 378 -45.98 19.40 16.69
N VAL A 379 -47.15 19.41 17.34
CA VAL A 379 -48.42 19.78 16.71
C VAL A 379 -48.33 21.25 16.33
N ILE A 380 -48.39 21.52 15.02
CA ILE A 380 -48.48 22.88 14.51
C ILE A 380 -49.90 23.37 14.79
N ASP A 381 -50.07 24.19 15.82
CA ASP A 381 -51.35 24.80 16.18
C ASP A 381 -51.77 25.82 15.10
N THR A 382 -52.54 25.37 14.12
CA THR A 382 -53.13 26.21 13.07
C THR A 382 -54.42 26.90 13.51
N GLY A 383 -55.00 26.49 14.64
CA GLY A 383 -56.31 26.94 15.09
C GLY A 383 -56.35 28.44 15.35
N LYS A 384 -55.27 29.00 15.90
CA LYS A 384 -55.14 30.45 16.14
C LYS A 384 -55.13 31.25 14.85
N VAL A 385 -54.37 30.78 13.86
CA VAL A 385 -54.26 31.41 12.54
C VAL A 385 -55.62 31.41 11.83
N LEU A 386 -56.26 30.25 11.76
CA LEU A 386 -57.56 30.10 11.10
C LEU A 386 -58.64 30.94 11.76
N LYS A 387 -58.70 30.94 13.10
CA LYS A 387 -59.64 31.78 13.84
C LYS A 387 -59.42 33.28 13.59
N ALA A 388 -58.16 33.73 13.53
CA ALA A 388 -57.85 35.12 13.21
C ALA A 388 -58.22 35.49 11.77
N MET A 389 -58.14 34.56 10.81
CA MET A 389 -58.60 34.75 9.44
C MET A 389 -60.13 34.94 9.38
N ASP A 390 -60.88 34.12 10.11
CA ASP A 390 -62.36 34.19 10.16
C ASP A 390 -62.85 35.49 10.82
N GLU A 391 -62.12 35.98 11.82
CA GLU A 391 -62.44 37.21 12.56
C GLU A 391 -61.79 38.46 11.95
N HIS A 392 -61.20 38.35 10.75
CA HIS A 392 -60.52 39.43 10.01
C HIS A 392 -59.43 40.19 10.79
N ARG A 393 -58.81 39.55 11.78
CA ARG A 393 -57.71 40.14 12.56
C ARG A 393 -56.37 39.89 11.88
N TYR A 394 -56.11 40.60 10.79
CA TYR A 394 -54.95 40.34 9.94
C TYR A 394 -53.59 40.61 10.58
N ILE A 395 -53.51 41.48 11.60
CA ILE A 395 -52.30 41.66 12.41
C ILE A 395 -51.92 40.35 13.14
N ASP A 396 -52.91 39.67 13.71
CA ASP A 396 -52.71 38.40 14.42
C ASP A 396 -52.35 37.29 13.42
N VAL A 397 -52.97 37.28 12.24
CA VAL A 397 -52.64 36.34 11.16
C VAL A 397 -51.17 36.48 10.77
N THR A 398 -50.66 37.69 10.51
CA THR A 398 -49.25 37.92 10.18
C THR A 398 -48.31 37.45 11.29
N SER A 399 -48.63 37.78 12.54
CA SER A 399 -47.82 37.38 13.70
C SER A 399 -47.71 35.86 13.83
N GLU A 400 -48.83 35.14 13.74
CA GLU A 400 -48.84 33.68 13.86
C GLU A 400 -48.28 32.99 12.62
N MET A 401 -48.54 33.49 11.40
CA MET A 401 -47.91 32.96 10.18
C MET A 401 -46.39 33.14 10.19
N SER A 402 -45.87 34.27 10.69
CA SER A 402 -44.43 34.49 10.85
C SER A 402 -43.78 33.48 11.80
N LYS A 403 -44.44 33.15 12.92
CA LYS A 403 -43.97 32.12 13.87
C LYS A 403 -43.88 30.73 13.22
N ILE A 404 -44.82 30.38 12.35
CA ILE A 404 -44.81 29.11 11.62
C ILE A 404 -43.73 29.14 10.53
N ASN A 405 -43.57 30.26 9.82
CA ASN A 405 -42.56 30.42 8.77
C ASN A 405 -41.13 30.28 9.30
N GLN A 406 -40.84 30.77 10.52
CA GLN A 406 -39.53 30.60 11.17
C GLN A 406 -39.17 29.12 11.43
N ARG A 407 -40.15 28.22 11.46
CA ARG A 407 -39.95 26.78 11.64
C ARG A 407 -39.90 26.01 10.32
N LYS A 408 -40.09 26.68 9.19
CA LYS A 408 -40.23 26.04 7.86
C LYS A 408 -38.94 25.40 7.38
N ASP A 409 -37.79 26.01 7.66
CA ASP A 409 -36.50 25.55 7.13
C ASP A 409 -36.09 24.19 7.73
N GLY A 410 -36.19 23.14 6.90
CA GLY A 410 -35.79 21.78 7.26
C GLY A 410 -36.93 20.89 7.79
N ASP A 411 -38.16 21.40 7.91
CA ASP A 411 -39.34 20.62 8.30
C ASP A 411 -40.40 20.61 7.19
N ALA A 412 -40.42 19.51 6.42
CA ALA A 412 -41.36 19.30 5.32
C ALA A 412 -42.84 19.29 5.77
N GLN A 413 -43.12 18.99 7.04
CA GLN A 413 -44.48 19.06 7.58
C GLN A 413 -44.87 20.51 7.84
N VAL A 414 -43.97 21.32 8.42
CA VAL A 414 -44.20 22.76 8.62
C VAL A 414 -44.37 23.47 7.28
N GLU A 415 -43.54 23.14 6.29
CA GLU A 415 -43.67 23.70 4.94
C GLU A 415 -45.04 23.42 4.32
N ARG A 416 -45.51 22.17 4.41
CA ARG A 416 -46.83 21.80 3.89
C ARG A 416 -47.95 22.57 4.60
N VAL A 417 -47.93 22.61 5.94
CA VAL A 417 -48.94 23.33 6.73
C VAL A 417 -48.92 24.82 6.44
N PHE A 418 -47.74 25.41 6.28
CA PHE A 418 -47.60 26.82 5.94
C PHE A 418 -48.19 27.15 4.57
N GLU A 419 -47.97 26.31 3.56
CA GLU A 419 -48.61 26.50 2.24
C GLU A 419 -50.13 26.27 2.29
N GLU A 420 -50.64 25.34 3.10
CA GLU A 420 -52.08 25.17 3.33
C GLU A 420 -52.72 26.41 3.97
N LEU A 421 -52.01 27.07 4.91
CA LEU A 421 -52.44 28.33 5.53
C LEU A 421 -52.44 29.47 4.51
N LYS A 422 -51.41 29.60 3.67
CA LYS A 422 -51.37 30.62 2.59
C LYS A 422 -52.52 30.43 1.59
N ASN A 423 -52.84 29.18 1.25
CA ASN A 423 -53.97 28.87 0.38
C ASN A 423 -55.31 29.20 1.05
N SER A 424 -55.45 28.96 2.35
CA SER A 424 -56.66 29.28 3.11
C SER A 424 -56.85 30.80 3.26
N LEU A 425 -55.77 31.53 3.55
CA LEU A 425 -55.75 32.99 3.53
C LEU A 425 -56.18 33.55 2.18
N SER A 426 -55.60 33.03 1.09
CA SER A 426 -55.93 33.44 -0.28
C SER A 426 -57.42 33.25 -0.58
N ARG A 427 -58.00 32.12 -0.15
CA ARG A 427 -59.43 31.83 -0.29
C ARG A 427 -60.28 32.79 0.54
N SER A 428 -59.92 33.02 1.80
CA SER A 428 -60.63 33.92 2.71
C SER A 428 -60.66 35.36 2.18
N LEU A 429 -59.51 35.89 1.74
CA LEU A 429 -59.43 37.25 1.20
C LEU A 429 -60.21 37.45 -0.10
N ARG A 430 -60.21 36.47 -1.01
CA ARG A 430 -61.07 36.53 -2.20
C ARG A 430 -62.55 36.52 -1.83
N ALA A 431 -62.93 35.70 -0.86
CA ALA A 431 -64.31 35.64 -0.38
C ALA A 431 -64.73 36.96 0.26
N LEU A 432 -63.87 37.56 1.10
CA LEU A 432 -64.09 38.89 1.67
C LEU A 432 -64.28 39.93 0.57
N ALA A 433 -63.34 40.07 -0.37
CA ALA A 433 -63.41 41.05 -1.45
C ALA A 433 -64.70 40.91 -2.28
N LYS A 434 -65.06 39.69 -2.70
CA LYS A 434 -66.28 39.42 -3.47
C LYS A 434 -67.54 39.71 -2.68
N THR A 435 -67.57 39.35 -1.39
CA THR A 435 -68.73 39.59 -0.52
C THR A 435 -68.92 41.09 -0.29
N THR A 436 -67.84 41.83 -0.05
CA THR A 436 -67.88 43.29 0.08
C THR A 436 -68.40 43.94 -1.20
N MET A 437 -67.88 43.56 -2.37
CA MET A 437 -68.35 44.08 -3.65
C MET A 437 -69.83 43.79 -3.89
N MET A 438 -70.29 42.57 -3.60
CA MET A 438 -71.70 42.20 -3.74
C MET A 438 -72.58 43.02 -2.79
N LYS A 439 -72.15 43.20 -1.53
CA LYS A 439 -72.86 44.04 -0.56
C LYS A 439 -72.98 45.47 -1.02
N VAL A 440 -71.90 46.01 -1.62
CA VAL A 440 -71.96 47.28 -2.33
C VAL A 440 -73.07 47.17 -3.36
N LEU A 441 -72.91 46.44 -4.46
CA LEU A 441 -73.94 46.38 -5.53
C LEU A 441 -75.41 46.27 -5.02
N THR A 442 -75.69 45.42 -4.03
CA THR A 442 -77.03 45.28 -3.45
C THR A 442 -77.55 46.50 -2.68
N LEU A 443 -76.70 47.26 -1.98
CA LEU A 443 -77.13 48.45 -1.24
C LEU A 443 -77.39 49.65 -2.16
N GLY A 444 -76.76 49.69 -3.33
CA GLY A 444 -77.01 50.73 -4.33
C GLY A 444 -78.39 50.63 -4.98
N ASP A 445 -78.97 49.43 -4.97
CA ASP A 445 -80.24 49.11 -5.61
C ASP A 445 -81.44 49.11 -4.62
N ASN A 446 -81.21 49.27 -3.31
CA ASN A 446 -82.22 49.10 -2.25
C ASN A 446 -82.18 50.23 -1.20
N GLU A 447 -83.20 50.28 -0.33
CA GLU A 447 -83.24 51.24 0.79
C GLU A 447 -82.14 50.93 1.81
N VAL A 448 -81.30 51.93 2.11
CA VAL A 448 -80.06 51.78 2.88
C VAL A 448 -80.35 51.74 4.39
N ASP A 449 -80.18 50.58 5.02
CA ASP A 449 -80.19 50.44 6.48
C ASP A 449 -78.79 50.70 7.08
N LEU A 450 -78.74 51.45 8.19
CA LEU A 450 -77.52 51.84 8.89
C LEU A 450 -76.67 50.63 9.29
N LYS A 451 -77.31 49.51 9.66
CA LYS A 451 -76.60 48.28 10.01
C LYS A 451 -75.77 47.72 8.85
N ASN A 452 -76.33 47.74 7.64
CA ASN A 452 -75.63 47.24 6.46
C ASN A 452 -74.46 48.15 6.04
N VAL A 453 -74.59 49.46 6.29
CA VAL A 453 -73.50 50.43 6.04
C VAL A 453 -72.34 50.21 7.03
N ILE A 454 -72.63 50.00 8.31
CA ILE A 454 -71.62 49.69 9.34
C ILE A 454 -70.90 48.38 9.00
N ASP A 455 -71.64 47.34 8.61
CA ASP A 455 -71.06 46.06 8.21
C ASP A 455 -70.18 46.18 6.95
N LEU A 456 -70.55 47.07 6.01
CA LEU A 456 -69.77 47.34 4.80
C LEU A 456 -68.48 48.10 5.13
N GLU A 457 -68.55 49.13 5.98
CA GLU A 457 -67.37 49.88 6.45
C GLU A 457 -66.37 48.95 7.14
N ALA A 458 -66.84 48.07 8.03
CA ALA A 458 -66.00 47.08 8.69
C ALA A 458 -65.30 46.14 7.69
N GLN A 459 -65.98 45.72 6.62
CA GLN A 459 -65.39 44.86 5.59
C GLN A 459 -64.39 45.60 4.69
N LEU A 460 -64.63 46.88 4.38
CA LEU A 460 -63.68 47.71 3.64
C LEU A 460 -62.40 47.95 4.47
N GLN A 461 -62.56 48.20 5.78
CA GLN A 461 -61.42 48.32 6.69
C GLN A 461 -60.63 47.01 6.77
N ALA A 462 -61.32 45.87 6.83
CA ALA A 462 -60.68 44.56 6.79
C ALA A 462 -59.87 44.32 5.51
N ILE A 463 -60.33 44.80 4.34
CA ILE A 463 -59.57 44.71 3.07
C ILE A 463 -58.31 45.59 3.13
N GLU A 464 -58.40 46.81 3.66
CA GLU A 464 -57.22 47.68 3.81
C GLU A 464 -56.21 47.10 4.82
N ASP A 465 -56.68 46.54 5.93
CA ASP A 465 -55.83 45.85 6.89
C ASP A 465 -55.16 44.62 6.26
N ALA A 466 -55.89 43.87 5.43
CA ALA A 466 -55.32 42.73 4.72
C ALA A 466 -54.16 43.14 3.80
N LYS A 467 -54.30 44.27 3.09
CA LYS A 467 -53.26 44.82 2.22
C LYS A 467 -52.01 45.18 2.98
N LYS A 468 -52.17 45.76 4.16
CA LYS A 468 -51.07 46.21 4.99
C LYS A 468 -50.30 45.05 5.62
N TYR A 469 -50.99 44.00 6.06
CA TYR A 469 -50.40 43.00 6.95
C TYR A 469 -50.14 41.64 6.30
N VAL A 470 -51.02 41.15 5.41
CA VAL A 470 -51.01 39.73 5.02
C VAL A 470 -50.88 39.46 3.52
N LEU A 471 -50.95 40.48 2.66
CA LEU A 471 -50.83 40.29 1.21
C LEU A 471 -49.49 39.66 0.78
N GLU A 472 -48.42 39.85 1.54
CA GLU A 472 -47.11 39.24 1.27
C GLU A 472 -47.14 37.69 1.28
N TYR A 473 -48.11 37.08 1.98
CA TYR A 473 -48.26 35.63 2.07
C TYR A 473 -49.09 35.04 0.92
N VAL A 474 -49.62 35.88 0.04
CA VAL A 474 -50.59 35.51 -0.98
C VAL A 474 -49.94 35.56 -2.36
N GLY A 475 -50.30 34.63 -3.25
CA GLY A 475 -49.74 34.59 -4.60
C GLY A 475 -50.13 35.82 -5.44
N GLU A 476 -49.23 36.24 -6.33
CA GLU A 476 -49.38 37.45 -7.16
C GLU A 476 -50.72 37.54 -7.91
N ASN A 477 -51.21 36.41 -8.45
CA ASN A 477 -52.51 36.36 -9.12
C ASN A 477 -53.68 36.71 -8.20
N THR A 478 -53.61 36.27 -6.94
CA THR A 478 -54.67 36.55 -5.95
C THR A 478 -54.61 37.99 -5.48
N MET A 479 -53.40 38.54 -5.29
CA MET A 479 -53.20 39.95 -4.98
C MET A 479 -53.84 40.84 -6.06
N LYS A 480 -53.52 40.61 -7.34
CA LYS A 480 -54.11 41.34 -8.47
C LYS A 480 -55.63 41.22 -8.55
N GLU A 481 -56.19 40.04 -8.25
CA GLU A 481 -57.64 39.83 -8.21
C GLU A 481 -58.30 40.67 -7.12
N ILE A 482 -57.73 40.69 -5.91
CA ILE A 482 -58.25 41.46 -4.78
C ILE A 482 -58.19 42.96 -5.06
N GLU A 483 -57.04 43.47 -5.55
CA GLU A 483 -56.87 44.89 -5.90
C GLU A 483 -57.85 45.34 -6.99
N LYS A 484 -58.10 44.48 -7.99
CA LYS A 484 -59.09 44.76 -9.03
C LYS A 484 -60.49 44.88 -8.44
N ILE A 485 -60.91 43.91 -7.62
CA ILE A 485 -62.25 43.91 -6.99
C ILE A 485 -62.40 45.13 -6.08
N GLU A 486 -61.37 45.48 -5.32
CA GLU A 486 -61.35 46.67 -4.47
C GLU A 486 -61.52 47.97 -5.29
N SER A 487 -60.77 48.12 -6.39
CA SER A 487 -60.90 49.29 -7.28
C SER A 487 -62.31 49.39 -7.85
N GLU A 488 -62.89 48.28 -8.30
CA GLU A 488 -64.27 48.24 -8.81
C GLU A 488 -65.29 48.57 -7.71
N THR A 489 -65.05 48.10 -6.49
CA THR A 489 -65.86 48.39 -5.30
C THR A 489 -65.82 49.89 -4.96
N LYS A 490 -64.62 50.50 -4.90
CA LYS A 490 -64.42 51.95 -4.67
C LYS A 490 -65.14 52.79 -5.72
N SER A 491 -64.96 52.47 -7.01
CA SER A 491 -65.65 53.17 -8.10
C SER A 491 -67.18 53.04 -8.03
N SER A 492 -67.69 51.92 -7.50
CA SER A 492 -69.15 51.72 -7.35
C SER A 492 -69.71 52.58 -6.22
N ILE A 493 -68.99 52.68 -5.09
CA ILE A 493 -69.35 53.57 -3.98
C ILE A 493 -69.31 55.04 -4.42
N GLU A 494 -68.27 55.45 -5.16
CA GLU A 494 -68.16 56.82 -5.69
C GLU A 494 -69.35 57.21 -6.58
N ARG A 495 -69.83 56.28 -7.42
CA ARG A 495 -71.02 56.51 -8.25
C ARG A 495 -72.27 56.74 -7.41
N TRP A 496 -72.43 56.01 -6.30
CA TRP A 496 -73.58 56.22 -5.43
C TRP A 496 -73.55 57.55 -4.70
N LEU A 497 -72.37 58.01 -4.30
CA LEU A 497 -72.21 59.30 -3.63
C LEU A 497 -72.36 60.49 -4.60
N SER A 498 -72.24 60.23 -5.90
CA SER A 498 -72.33 61.24 -6.96
C SER A 498 -73.72 61.34 -7.60
N ASN A 499 -74.61 60.37 -7.32
CA ASN A 499 -76.03 60.37 -7.68
C ASN A 499 -76.87 60.79 -6.47
#